data_AF-A0A538B408-F1
#
_entry.id   AF-A0A538B408-F1
#
_cell.length_a   1.000
_cell.length_b   1.000
_cell.length_c   1.000
_cell.angle_alpha   90.00
_cell.angle_beta   90.00
_cell.angle_gamma   90.00
#
_symmetry.space_group_name_H-M   'P 1'
#
loop_
_entity.id
_entity.type
_entity.pdbx_description
1 polymer ?
#
loop_
_entity_poly.entity_id
_entity_poly.type
_entity_poly.pdbx_seq_one_letter_code
_entity_poly.pdbx_strand_id
1 'polypeptide(L)'
;MAKPSIGRWTNPEAERRFLALEQELRAEAWPEPPDEVEVDTPFGRTLAYRWPGGGAPVVFLHGYGATSVMWAPLMQRLGDRAFVAIDTVGDAGRSVQTAPITAPADLADWLA
;
A
#
# COMPACT_ATOMS: atom_id res chain seq x y z
N MET A 1 27.60 3.11 8.75
CA MET A 1 26.15 2.91 8.57
C MET A 1 25.69 3.87 7.50
N ALA A 2 24.84 3.43 6.55
CA ALA A 2 24.30 4.33 5.53
C ALA A 2 23.46 5.43 6.21
N LYS A 3 23.47 6.65 5.65
CA LYS A 3 22.61 7.73 6.14
C LYS A 3 21.15 7.34 5.95
N PRO A 4 20.24 7.64 6.91
CA PRO A 4 18.81 7.48 6.70
C PRO A 4 18.38 8.20 5.42
N SER A 5 17.68 7.48 4.56
CA SER A 5 17.21 8.00 3.27
C SER A 5 15.73 7.68 3.11
N ILE A 6 15.03 8.56 2.40
CA ILE A 6 13.67 8.28 1.92
C ILE A 6 13.73 7.61 0.55
N GLY A 7 12.78 6.71 0.29
CA GLY A 7 12.56 6.08 -1.00
C GLY A 7 12.28 7.12 -2.09
N ARG A 8 12.80 6.87 -3.29
CA ARG A 8 12.62 7.72 -4.47
C ARG A 8 12.60 6.86 -5.72
N TRP A 9 11.80 7.28 -6.69
CA TRP A 9 11.90 6.76 -8.05
C TRP A 9 13.27 7.10 -8.64
N THR A 10 13.81 6.19 -9.43
CA THR A 10 15.09 6.39 -10.11
C THR A 10 15.01 7.55 -11.11
N ASN A 11 13.85 7.75 -11.73
CA ASN A 11 13.51 8.91 -12.54
C ASN A 11 11.96 9.00 -12.72
N PRO A 12 11.43 10.12 -13.26
CA PRO A 12 9.99 10.27 -13.47
C PRO A 12 9.37 9.30 -14.49
N GLU A 13 10.16 8.74 -15.41
CA GLU A 13 9.66 7.75 -16.38
C GLU A 13 9.42 6.39 -15.73
N ALA A 14 10.30 5.97 -14.82
CA ALA A 14 10.13 4.77 -14.02
C ALA A 14 8.89 4.85 -13.13
N GLU A 15 8.66 6.01 -12.50
CA GLU A 15 7.45 6.30 -11.73
C GLU A 15 6.18 6.15 -12.60
N ARG A 16 6.12 6.87 -13.73
CA ARG A 16 4.96 6.80 -14.63
C ARG A 16 4.69 5.38 -15.13
N ARG A 17 5.75 4.65 -15.52
CA ARG A 17 5.62 3.27 -16.00
C ARG A 17 5.09 2.35 -14.91
N PHE A 18 5.61 2.45 -13.69
CA PHE A 18 5.15 1.65 -12.57
C PHE A 18 3.68 1.93 -12.25
N LEU A 19 3.32 3.21 -12.10
CA LEU A 19 1.95 3.61 -11.73
C LEU A 19 0.92 3.23 -12.81
N ALA A 20 1.29 3.27 -14.09
CA ALA A 20 0.43 2.82 -15.18
C ALA A 20 0.18 1.30 -15.12
N LEU A 21 1.25 0.50 -14.99
CA LEU A 21 1.14 -0.96 -14.88
C LEU A 21 0.35 -1.37 -13.63
N GLU A 22 0.60 -0.72 -12.51
CA GLU A 22 -0.13 -0.98 -11.26
C GLU A 22 -1.60 -0.61 -11.38
N GLN A 23 -1.94 0.49 -12.08
CA GLN A 23 -3.33 0.86 -12.34
C GLN A 23 -4.05 -0.18 -13.20
N GLU A 24 -3.38 -0.69 -14.25
CA GLU A 24 -3.92 -1.76 -15.11
C GLU A 24 -4.17 -3.04 -14.30
N LEU A 25 -3.20 -3.48 -13.49
CA LEU A 25 -3.34 -4.65 -12.62
C LEU A 25 -4.48 -4.49 -11.62
N ARG A 26 -4.65 -3.30 -11.04
CA ARG A 26 -5.74 -3.02 -10.11
C ARG A 26 -7.10 -3.05 -10.79
N ALA A 27 -7.21 -2.48 -11.99
CA ALA A 27 -8.45 -2.52 -12.76
C ALA A 27 -8.85 -3.95 -13.16
N GLU A 28 -7.87 -4.81 -13.46
CA GLU A 28 -8.11 -6.23 -13.73
C GLU A 28 -8.51 -6.99 -12.45
N ALA A 29 -7.79 -6.76 -11.35
CA ALA A 29 -7.97 -7.48 -10.09
C ALA A 29 -9.25 -7.08 -9.33
N TRP A 30 -9.64 -5.81 -9.42
CA TRP A 30 -10.78 -5.22 -8.72
C TRP A 30 -11.73 -4.52 -9.72
N PRO A 31 -12.54 -5.28 -10.47
CA PRO A 31 -13.48 -4.70 -11.43
C PRO A 31 -14.48 -3.73 -10.80
N GLU A 32 -14.84 -3.97 -9.53
CA GLU A 32 -15.47 -2.98 -8.67
C GLU A 32 -14.38 -2.35 -7.78
N PRO A 33 -14.03 -1.07 -8.00
CA PRO A 33 -12.92 -0.45 -7.30
C PRO A 33 -13.25 -0.27 -5.80
N PRO A 34 -12.27 -0.48 -4.91
CA PRO A 34 -12.44 -0.19 -3.48
C PRO A 34 -12.59 1.30 -3.19
N ASP A 35 -13.03 1.60 -1.97
CA ASP A 35 -12.86 2.92 -1.40
C ASP A 35 -11.36 3.20 -1.18
N GLU A 36 -10.83 4.22 -1.86
CA GLU A 36 -9.47 4.70 -1.62
C GLU A 36 -9.44 5.71 -0.48
N VAL A 37 -8.53 5.50 0.47
CA VAL A 37 -8.36 6.36 1.65
C VAL A 37 -6.90 6.77 1.74
N GLU A 38 -6.66 8.07 1.69
CA GLU A 38 -5.34 8.65 2.00
C GLU A 38 -5.28 9.02 3.48
N VAL A 39 -4.21 8.58 4.15
CA VAL A 39 -3.97 8.86 5.57
C VAL A 39 -2.60 9.53 5.71
N ASP A 40 -2.58 10.72 6.31
CA ASP A 40 -1.33 11.37 6.68
C ASP A 40 -0.76 10.69 7.94
N THR A 41 0.48 10.22 7.85
CA THR A 41 1.21 9.58 8.95
C THR A 41 2.50 10.36 9.23
N PRO A 42 3.18 10.11 10.38
CA PRO A 42 4.47 10.73 10.65
C PRO A 42 5.55 10.47 9.58
N PHE A 43 5.39 9.42 8.77
CA PHE A 43 6.34 9.01 7.74
C PHE A 43 5.93 9.41 6.31
N GLY A 44 4.78 10.07 6.18
CA GLY A 44 4.23 10.56 4.91
C GLY A 44 2.81 10.08 4.65
N ARG A 45 2.36 10.25 3.41
CA ARG A 45 1.00 9.88 3.01
C ARG A 45 0.95 8.38 2.74
N THR A 46 0.01 7.70 3.38
CA THR A 46 -0.26 6.28 3.19
C THR A 46 -1.56 6.11 2.42
N LEU A 47 -1.55 5.30 1.36
CA LEU A 47 -2.75 4.91 0.65
C LEU A 47 -3.26 3.56 1.17
N ALA A 48 -4.55 3.52 1.49
CA ALA A 48 -5.26 2.30 1.88
C ALA A 48 -6.50 2.10 1.00
N TYR A 49 -6.85 0.85 0.79
CA TYR A 49 -8.01 0.42 0.02
C TYR A 49 -8.97 -0.30 0.95
N ARG A 50 -10.22 0.12 0.99
CA ARG A 50 -11.26 -0.45 1.84
C ARG A 50 -12.32 -1.15 1.01
N TRP A 51 -12.67 -2.34 1.47
CA TRP A 51 -13.86 -3.06 1.02
C TRP A 51 -14.81 -3.20 2.21
N PRO A 52 -16.09 -2.79 2.06
CA PRO A 52 -17.10 -3.07 3.07
C PRO A 52 -17.37 -4.57 3.12
N GLY A 53 -17.86 -5.05 4.27
CA GLY A 53 -18.25 -6.44 4.43
C GLY A 53 -18.49 -6.80 5.88
N GLY A 54 -18.75 -8.08 6.14
CA GLY A 54 -19.06 -8.59 7.48
C GLY A 54 -17.86 -8.65 8.44
N GLY A 55 -18.15 -8.52 9.73
CA GLY A 55 -17.23 -8.84 10.84
C GLY A 55 -16.08 -7.85 11.05
N ALA A 56 -15.09 -8.26 11.85
CA ALA A 56 -13.89 -7.47 12.09
C ALA A 56 -13.05 -7.39 10.80
N PRO A 57 -12.57 -6.18 10.42
CA PRO A 57 -11.75 -6.00 9.22
C PRO A 57 -10.46 -6.82 9.28
N VAL A 58 -10.10 -7.42 8.15
CA VAL A 58 -8.77 -8.01 7.94
C VAL A 58 -7.89 -6.96 7.30
N VAL A 59 -6.77 -6.64 7.97
CA VAL A 59 -5.77 -5.70 7.48
C VAL A 59 -4.65 -6.46 6.76
N PHE A 60 -4.34 -6.07 5.53
CA PHE A 60 -3.29 -6.65 4.72
C PHE A 60 -2.11 -5.69 4.55
N LEU A 61 -0.91 -6.21 4.81
CA LEU A 61 0.37 -5.56 4.54
C LEU A 61 1.12 -6.41 3.52
N HIS A 62 1.42 -5.85 2.35
CA HIS A 62 2.11 -6.59 1.28
C HIS A 62 3.59 -6.87 1.63
N GLY A 63 4.19 -7.81 0.91
CA GLY A 63 5.62 -8.07 0.99
C GLY A 63 6.44 -7.02 0.24
N TYR A 64 7.75 -6.99 0.49
CA TYR A 64 8.68 -6.03 -0.12
C TYR A 64 8.65 -6.07 -1.66
N GLY A 65 8.54 -4.91 -2.30
CA GLY A 65 8.52 -4.75 -3.76
C GLY A 65 7.19 -5.12 -4.43
N ALA A 66 6.16 -5.41 -3.65
CA ALA A 66 4.78 -5.62 -4.12
C ALA A 66 3.91 -4.39 -3.83
N THR A 67 2.61 -4.49 -4.13
CA THR A 67 1.58 -3.51 -3.73
C THR A 67 0.35 -4.24 -3.21
N SER A 68 -0.64 -3.49 -2.70
CA SER A 68 -1.91 -4.05 -2.20
C SER A 68 -2.63 -4.97 -3.17
N VAL A 69 -2.43 -4.81 -4.49
CA VAL A 69 -3.08 -5.64 -5.53
C VAL A 69 -2.77 -7.13 -5.39
N MET A 70 -1.65 -7.49 -4.77
CA MET A 70 -1.24 -8.89 -4.58
C MET A 70 -2.26 -9.71 -3.79
N TRP A 71 -3.10 -9.06 -2.98
CA TRP A 71 -4.07 -9.72 -2.10
C TRP A 71 -5.36 -10.12 -2.80
N ALA A 72 -5.62 -9.64 -4.02
CA ALA A 72 -6.88 -9.91 -4.72
C ALA A 72 -7.26 -11.41 -4.78
N PRO A 73 -6.35 -12.35 -5.11
CA PRO A 73 -6.70 -13.78 -5.13
C PRO A 73 -7.04 -14.34 -3.75
N LEU A 74 -6.45 -13.81 -2.68
CA LEU A 74 -6.74 -14.25 -1.31
C LEU A 74 -8.09 -13.70 -0.84
N MET A 75 -8.38 -12.43 -1.11
CA MET A 75 -9.64 -11.78 -0.73
C MET A 75 -10.84 -12.49 -1.36
N GLN A 76 -10.74 -12.89 -2.63
CA GLN A 76 -11.77 -13.71 -3.31
C GLN A 76 -12.09 -15.02 -2.57
N ARG A 77 -11.11 -15.61 -1.88
CA ARG A 77 -11.29 -16.87 -1.13
C ARG A 77 -11.82 -16.67 0.29
N LEU A 78 -11.73 -15.45 0.82
CA LEU A 78 -12.16 -15.13 2.19
C LEU A 78 -13.65 -14.73 2.28
N GLY A 79 -14.31 -14.54 1.13
CA GLY A 79 -15.75 -14.26 1.06
C GLY A 79 -16.13 -12.87 1.56
N ASP A 80 -17.34 -12.73 2.08
CA ASP A 80 -17.85 -11.46 2.63
C ASP A 80 -17.17 -11.12 3.96
N ARG A 81 -16.14 -10.29 3.89
CA ARG A 81 -15.42 -9.73 5.03
C ARG A 81 -15.07 -8.29 4.73
N ALA A 82 -15.07 -7.45 5.77
CA ALA A 82 -14.43 -6.15 5.67
C ALA A 82 -12.92 -6.34 5.45
N PHE A 83 -12.36 -5.65 4.47
CA PHE A 83 -10.92 -5.69 4.15
C PHE A 83 -10.33 -4.29 4.14
N VAL A 84 -9.08 -4.20 4.58
CA VAL A 84 -8.23 -3.01 4.41
C VAL A 84 -6.88 -3.48 3.86
N ALA A 85 -6.52 -3.08 2.65
CA ALA A 85 -5.19 -3.34 2.10
C ALA A 85 -4.40 -2.03 2.07
N ILE A 86 -3.19 -2.04 2.62
CA ILE A 86 -2.39 -0.83 2.80
C ILE A 86 -1.14 -0.92 1.94
N ASP A 87 -0.87 0.12 1.16
CA ASP A 87 0.43 0.28 0.49
C ASP A 87 1.45 0.78 1.52
N THR A 88 2.46 -0.05 1.80
CA THR A 88 3.44 0.19 2.85
C THR A 88 4.30 1.40 2.51
N VAL A 89 4.39 2.38 3.42
CA VAL A 89 5.20 3.58 3.20
C VAL A 89 6.68 3.22 3.06
N GLY A 90 7.34 3.80 2.05
CA GLY A 90 8.76 3.55 1.75
C GLY A 90 9.03 2.39 0.78
N ASP A 91 8.01 1.63 0.37
CA ASP A 91 8.11 0.65 -0.71
C ASP A 91 7.63 1.24 -2.05
N ALA A 92 7.79 0.48 -3.15
CA ALA A 92 7.21 0.84 -4.44
C ALA A 92 5.68 0.79 -4.37
N GLY A 93 5.00 1.86 -4.79
CA GLY A 93 3.56 1.97 -4.63
C GLY A 93 3.08 3.40 -4.77
N ARG A 94 1.87 3.65 -4.24
CA ARG A 94 1.24 4.98 -4.26
C ARG A 94 1.37 5.75 -2.94
N SER A 95 1.80 5.08 -1.86
CA SER A 95 2.21 5.76 -0.62
C SER A 95 3.47 6.59 -0.85
N VAL A 96 3.54 7.76 -0.22
CA VAL A 96 4.64 8.72 -0.38
C VAL A 96 5.39 8.88 0.92
N GLN A 97 6.65 8.44 0.95
CA GLN A 97 7.52 8.60 2.10
C GLN A 97 8.09 10.03 2.19
N THR A 98 7.93 10.68 3.34
CA THR A 98 8.46 12.02 3.61
C THR A 98 9.48 12.06 4.77
N ALA A 99 9.54 11.02 5.59
CA ALA A 99 10.53 10.87 6.67
C ALA A 99 11.21 9.48 6.63
N PRO A 100 12.47 9.36 7.06
CA PRO A 100 13.19 8.09 7.02
C PRO A 100 12.59 7.07 7.99
N ILE A 101 12.59 5.81 7.56
CA ILE A 101 12.27 4.63 8.38
C ILE A 101 13.60 3.94 8.67
N THR A 102 13.96 3.82 9.94
CA THR A 102 15.30 3.42 10.38
C THR A 102 15.30 2.21 11.31
N ALA A 103 14.15 1.90 11.92
CA ALA A 103 13.99 0.76 12.80
C ALA A 103 12.59 0.14 12.66
N PRO A 104 12.40 -1.12 13.10
CA PRO A 104 11.07 -1.74 13.15
C PRO A 104 10.04 -0.96 13.97
N ALA A 105 10.48 -0.21 14.99
CA ALA A 105 9.60 0.64 15.79
C ALA A 105 8.95 1.75 14.94
N ASP A 106 9.67 2.31 13.97
CA ASP A 106 9.13 3.34 13.06
C ASP A 106 7.97 2.76 12.22
N LEU A 107 8.05 1.50 11.80
CA LEU A 107 6.97 0.81 11.09
C LEU A 107 5.76 0.52 11.99
N ALA A 108 6.00 0.26 13.29
CA ALA A 108 4.91 0.12 14.25
C ALA A 108 4.20 1.47 14.48
N ASP A 109 4.97 2.55 14.65
CA ASP A 109 4.44 3.91 14.81
C ASP A 109 3.70 4.40 13.56
N TRP A 110 4.15 3.98 12.37
CA TRP A 110 3.45 4.23 11.11
C TRP A 110 2.06 3.59 11.06
N LEU A 111 1.93 2.36 11.59
CA LEU A 111 0.71 1.56 11.48
C LEU A 111 -0.31 1.80 12.62
N ALA A 112 0.12 2.51 13.68
CA ALA A 112 -0.62 2.67 14.94
C ALA A 112 -1.95 3.44 14.84
#